data_AF-A0AAU4ELX1-F1
#
_entry.id   AF-A0AAU4ELX1-F1
#
_cell.length_a   1.000
_cell.length_b   1.000
_cell.length_c   1.000
_cell.angle_alpha   90.00
_cell.angle_beta   90.00
_cell.angle_gamma   90.00
#
_symmetry.space_group_name_H-M   'P 1'
#
loop_
_entity.id
_entity.type
_entity.pdbx_description
1 polymer ?
#
loop_
_entity_poly.entity_id
_entity_poly.type
_entity_poly.pdbx_seq_one_letter_code
_entity_poly.pdbx_strand_id
1 'polypeptide(L)'
;MDTRPRRRRRGLLGAGALASVAVLAVVTGSAATTAEAQPLHPFPAQWIPTSTPIKHVVVIFGENIAFDHYFGTYPNAANTDGTPFQAARNTPKVNGLDHKLLTDNPNAYNPKRLTHEQAMTCDQNHNYGAEQAAFNGGKMDKFVEKTETDKCTGQPVLFGEPGLVMDYFDGNTVTGMWNYAQHYALNDNSFDTNFGPSTPGALNLISGNTHGVQAVNSVTHEPVSDAYAVQSPDANGVGTMINDPDPAWDDCADKNHTSTDNLATMHGRNVGDLLNQRHVTWGWFQGGFRPTGSANGYAVCGATHTNVGGAAVVDYSPHHEPFQYYPSTANPKHLPPSSVQAIGQTDRANHQYDIADFNDSLQAGSMPAVSFLKAPEYQDGHAGYSDPLDEQQFVVSEVNKIQQSPDWRSTAIVLAYDDSDGWYDHVSSPVINGSHDAAQDQSVCTAKPSVLGGYADRCGYGPRLPLLVISPYSKANHVDHTLTDQTSVLKFIEDNWFAGRIGDSSYDSRANSMSNMFSFWWPQAGKLTLDPKTGAVAHR
;
A
#
# COMPACT_ATOMS: atom_id res chain seq x y z
N MET A 1 58.25 16.89 52.96
CA MET A 1 58.59 17.80 51.84
C MET A 1 57.34 18.64 51.59
N ASP A 2 57.01 19.59 52.46
CA ASP A 2 57.40 21.03 52.40
C ASP A 2 57.08 21.63 51.01
N THR A 3 56.18 22.59 50.78
CA THR A 3 55.80 23.85 51.48
C THR A 3 54.47 24.37 50.89
N ARG A 4 53.42 24.68 51.69
CA ARG A 4 52.88 26.02 52.07
C ARG A 4 52.05 26.84 51.03
N PRO A 5 51.16 27.78 51.47
CA PRO A 5 49.73 27.76 51.08
C PRO A 5 49.16 29.02 50.38
N ARG A 6 47.86 28.92 50.07
CA ARG A 6 46.87 29.95 49.63
C ARG A 6 46.93 31.31 50.37
N ARG A 7 46.71 32.44 49.66
CA ARG A 7 45.43 33.22 49.58
C ARG A 7 45.59 34.64 48.96
N ARG A 8 44.62 34.98 48.10
CA ARG A 8 43.90 36.27 47.87
C ARG A 8 44.68 37.56 47.55
N ARG A 9 44.20 38.29 46.54
CA ARG A 9 43.69 39.68 46.67
C ARG A 9 42.83 40.12 45.47
N ARG A 10 41.78 40.89 45.78
CA ARG A 10 40.89 41.64 44.88
C ARG A 10 41.49 43.04 44.66
N GLY A 11 41.19 43.65 43.50
CA GLY A 11 40.79 45.07 43.45
C GLY A 11 41.55 46.00 42.49
N LEU A 12 40.80 46.43 41.45
CA LEU A 12 40.49 47.83 41.08
C LEU A 12 41.46 48.69 40.22
N LEU A 13 40.83 49.21 39.13
CA LEU A 13 40.85 50.58 38.55
C LEU A 13 41.77 50.94 37.37
N GLY A 14 41.15 51.66 36.41
CA GLY A 14 41.77 52.55 35.41
C GLY A 14 41.40 52.19 33.96
N ALA A 15 40.21 52.51 33.44
CA ALA A 15 39.75 53.82 32.93
C ALA A 15 40.56 54.34 31.71
N GLY A 16 39.98 54.19 30.51
CA GLY A 16 40.39 54.87 29.28
C GLY A 16 39.14 55.30 28.51
N ALA A 17 38.97 56.61 28.32
CA ALA A 17 37.78 57.24 27.79
C ALA A 17 37.83 57.49 26.27
N LEU A 18 36.75 57.07 25.59
CA LEU A 18 35.89 57.80 24.64
C LEU A 18 36.47 58.51 23.40
N ALA A 19 36.00 58.05 22.23
CA ALA A 19 35.57 58.89 21.13
C ALA A 19 34.37 58.24 20.40
N SER A 20 33.30 59.01 20.22
CA SER A 20 31.99 58.59 19.72
C SER A 20 31.92 58.66 18.18
N VAL A 21 31.36 57.64 17.52
CA VAL A 21 30.76 57.77 16.18
C VAL A 21 29.47 56.94 16.15
N ALA A 22 28.37 57.58 15.73
CA ALA A 22 27.04 57.00 15.63
C ALA A 22 27.01 55.82 14.64
N VAL A 23 26.46 54.69 15.06
CA VAL A 23 26.13 53.57 14.17
C VAL A 23 24.67 53.67 13.77
N LEU A 24 24.43 54.00 12.49
CA LEU A 24 23.15 53.79 11.84
C LEU A 24 22.94 52.27 11.70
N ALA A 25 21.87 51.74 12.27
CA ALA A 25 21.46 50.36 12.08
C ALA A 25 20.95 50.18 10.64
N VAL A 26 21.68 49.41 9.83
CA VAL A 26 21.15 48.82 8.60
C VAL A 26 20.90 47.35 8.90
N VAL A 27 19.63 47.00 9.06
CA VAL A 27 19.16 45.61 9.06
C VAL A 27 19.34 45.09 7.64
N THR A 28 20.34 44.24 7.42
CA THR A 28 20.40 43.40 6.21
C THR A 28 19.85 42.04 6.59
N GLY A 29 18.64 41.76 6.13
CA GLY A 29 18.05 40.42 6.20
C GLY A 29 18.94 39.46 5.42
N SER A 30 19.56 38.53 6.13
CA SER A 30 20.21 37.39 5.50
C SER A 30 19.10 36.40 5.16
N ALA A 31 18.60 36.48 3.92
CA ALA A 31 17.90 35.36 3.33
C ALA A 31 18.89 34.19 3.27
N ALA A 32 18.72 33.21 4.16
CA ALA A 32 19.36 31.93 4.02
C ALA A 32 18.74 31.27 2.78
N THR A 33 19.36 31.47 1.62
CA THR A 33 19.12 30.62 0.46
C THR A 33 19.51 29.21 0.89
N THR A 34 18.52 28.33 1.04
CA THR A 34 18.75 26.88 1.06
C THR A 34 19.45 26.56 -0.25
N ALA A 35 20.76 26.29 -0.19
CA ALA A 35 21.46 25.73 -1.32
C ALA A 35 20.76 24.39 -1.65
N GLU A 36 20.10 24.31 -2.80
CA GLU A 36 19.60 23.04 -3.33
C GLU A 36 20.77 22.06 -3.34
N ALA A 37 20.65 20.96 -2.59
CA ALA A 37 21.62 19.89 -2.65
C ALA A 37 21.66 19.40 -4.10
N GLN A 38 22.81 19.52 -4.75
CA GLN A 38 22.99 18.91 -6.06
C GLN A 38 22.81 17.39 -5.91
N PRO A 39 22.09 16.72 -6.82
CA PRO A 39 21.97 15.27 -6.78
C PRO A 39 23.37 14.66 -6.76
N LEU A 40 23.65 13.78 -5.79
CA LEU A 40 24.82 12.92 -5.87
C LEU A 40 24.76 12.18 -7.22
N HIS A 41 25.91 12.00 -7.88
CA HIS A 41 25.94 11.28 -9.15
C HIS A 41 25.16 9.96 -9.03
N PRO A 42 24.14 9.73 -9.89
CA PRO A 42 23.26 8.59 -9.75
C PRO A 42 24.09 7.32 -9.79
N PHE A 43 23.93 6.44 -8.80
CA PHE A 43 24.25 5.03 -8.98
C PHE A 43 23.02 4.40 -9.64
N PRO A 44 23.08 4.02 -10.93
CA PRO A 44 21.92 3.43 -11.58
C PRO A 44 21.54 2.12 -10.89
N ALA A 45 20.24 1.83 -10.76
CA ALA A 45 19.72 0.67 -10.02
C ALA A 45 20.39 -0.67 -10.42
N GLN A 46 20.73 -0.83 -11.70
CA GLN A 46 21.48 -1.97 -12.25
C GLN A 46 22.82 -2.27 -11.55
N TRP A 47 23.47 -1.27 -10.93
CA TRP A 47 24.75 -1.41 -10.24
C TRP A 47 24.62 -1.70 -8.74
N ILE A 48 23.41 -1.64 -8.20
CA ILE A 48 23.16 -1.97 -6.80
C ILE A 48 23.28 -3.49 -6.63
N PRO A 49 24.09 -3.98 -5.68
CA PRO A 49 24.19 -5.41 -5.38
C PRO A 49 22.82 -5.95 -4.93
N THR A 50 22.42 -7.09 -5.49
CA THR A 50 21.17 -7.77 -5.17
C THR A 50 21.40 -9.25 -4.90
N SER A 51 20.58 -9.88 -4.06
CA SER A 51 20.68 -11.32 -3.78
C SER A 51 20.09 -12.19 -4.90
N THR A 52 19.22 -11.62 -5.74
CA THR A 52 18.65 -12.27 -6.92
C THR A 52 18.99 -11.49 -8.21
N PRO A 53 18.70 -12.04 -9.41
CA PRO A 53 18.80 -11.29 -10.66
C PRO A 53 17.86 -10.09 -10.78
N ILE A 54 16.90 -9.91 -9.86
CA ILE A 54 15.97 -8.79 -9.86
C ILE A 54 16.70 -7.52 -9.45
N LYS A 55 16.69 -6.53 -10.34
CA LYS A 55 17.22 -5.16 -10.13
C LYS A 55 16.12 -4.14 -9.91
N HIS A 56 14.89 -4.48 -10.26
CA HIS A 56 13.73 -3.63 -10.09
C HIS A 56 12.56 -4.45 -9.58
N VAL A 57 11.99 -4.07 -8.45
CA VAL A 57 10.68 -4.55 -8.02
C VAL A 57 9.68 -3.42 -8.19
N VAL A 58 8.56 -3.72 -8.83
CA VAL A 58 7.43 -2.82 -9.00
C VAL A 58 6.26 -3.46 -8.26
N VAL A 59 5.84 -2.87 -7.15
CA VAL A 59 4.68 -3.31 -6.40
C VAL A 59 3.49 -2.49 -6.88
N ILE A 60 2.60 -3.09 -7.66
CA ILE A 60 1.29 -2.51 -7.95
C ILE A 60 0.39 -2.91 -6.79
N PHE A 61 -0.10 -1.93 -6.04
CA PHE A 61 -0.86 -2.14 -4.81
C PHE A 61 -2.31 -1.71 -5.03
N GLY A 62 -3.19 -2.66 -5.31
CA GLY A 62 -4.62 -2.44 -5.55
C GLY A 62 -5.42 -2.15 -4.26
N GLU A 63 -6.72 -2.03 -4.44
CA GLU A 63 -7.84 -1.81 -3.49
C GLU A 63 -9.03 -2.68 -3.95
N ASN A 64 -9.96 -3.15 -3.13
CA ASN A 64 -9.79 -3.92 -1.90
C ASN A 64 -10.42 -5.28 -2.25
N ILE A 65 -9.64 -6.35 -2.41
CA ILE A 65 -10.11 -7.54 -3.11
C ILE A 65 -9.78 -8.82 -2.33
N ALA A 66 -10.80 -9.53 -1.87
CA ALA A 66 -10.65 -10.88 -1.37
C ALA A 66 -10.25 -11.87 -2.50
N PHE A 67 -9.45 -12.89 -2.19
CA PHE A 67 -8.99 -13.86 -3.19
C PHE A 67 -10.14 -14.56 -3.90
N ASP A 68 -11.15 -15.06 -3.17
CA ASP A 68 -12.28 -15.75 -3.79
C ASP A 68 -13.13 -14.83 -4.68
N HIS A 69 -13.16 -13.52 -4.39
CA HIS A 69 -13.88 -12.53 -5.20
C HIS A 69 -13.32 -12.42 -6.63
N TYR A 70 -12.00 -12.50 -6.82
CA TYR A 70 -11.37 -12.46 -8.16
C TYR A 70 -10.96 -13.81 -8.71
N PHE A 71 -10.52 -14.74 -7.86
CA PHE A 71 -9.89 -15.99 -8.28
C PHE A 71 -10.61 -17.23 -7.74
N GLY A 72 -11.71 -17.08 -7.00
CA GLY A 72 -12.43 -18.21 -6.40
C GLY A 72 -12.87 -19.26 -7.42
N THR A 73 -13.23 -18.84 -8.63
CA THR A 73 -13.61 -19.75 -9.73
C THR A 73 -12.52 -20.02 -10.76
N TYR A 74 -11.33 -19.45 -10.57
CA TYR A 74 -10.21 -19.66 -11.49
C TYR A 74 -9.89 -21.16 -11.63
N PRO A 75 -9.67 -21.67 -12.86
CA PRO A 75 -9.58 -20.94 -14.13
C PRO A 75 -10.82 -21.10 -15.01
N ASN A 76 -12.02 -21.30 -14.44
CA ASN A 76 -13.24 -21.59 -15.20
C ASN A 76 -14.12 -20.34 -15.29
N ALA A 77 -14.17 -19.71 -16.46
CA ALA A 77 -15.07 -18.60 -16.75
C ALA A 77 -16.37 -19.10 -17.40
N ALA A 78 -17.48 -18.41 -17.14
CA ALA A 78 -18.80 -18.73 -17.70
C ALA A 78 -18.83 -18.57 -19.23
N ASN A 79 -18.09 -17.59 -19.76
CA ASN A 79 -18.05 -17.22 -21.18
C ASN A 79 -19.42 -16.86 -21.77
N THR A 80 -20.22 -16.12 -21.00
CA THR A 80 -21.57 -15.67 -21.37
C THR A 80 -21.66 -14.17 -21.67
N ASP A 81 -20.69 -13.39 -21.21
CA ASP A 81 -20.56 -11.93 -21.33
C ASP A 81 -19.07 -11.54 -21.39
N GLY A 82 -18.79 -10.23 -21.35
CA GLY A 82 -17.43 -9.71 -21.21
C GLY A 82 -16.43 -10.24 -22.23
N THR A 83 -15.19 -10.44 -21.81
CA THR A 83 -14.13 -10.98 -22.66
C THR A 83 -14.08 -12.51 -22.51
N PRO A 84 -14.15 -13.30 -23.58
CA PRO A 84 -14.00 -14.75 -23.46
C PRO A 84 -12.64 -15.15 -22.87
N PHE A 85 -12.65 -16.07 -21.92
CA PHE A 85 -11.46 -16.63 -21.28
C PHE A 85 -11.41 -18.15 -21.45
N GLN A 86 -10.24 -18.64 -21.86
CA GLN A 86 -9.96 -20.06 -21.98
C GLN A 86 -8.64 -20.40 -21.27
N ALA A 87 -8.74 -21.24 -20.25
CA ALA A 87 -7.58 -21.75 -19.55
C ALA A 87 -6.69 -22.63 -20.45
N ALA A 88 -5.39 -22.50 -20.28
CA ALA A 88 -4.40 -23.42 -20.81
C ALA A 88 -4.61 -24.84 -20.26
N ARG A 89 -4.15 -25.82 -21.04
CA ARG A 89 -4.19 -27.22 -20.60
C ARG A 89 -3.28 -27.40 -19.37
N ASN A 90 -3.78 -28.15 -18.38
CA ASN A 90 -3.08 -28.45 -17.12
C ASN A 90 -2.83 -27.23 -16.22
N THR A 91 -3.61 -26.15 -16.36
CA THR A 91 -3.62 -25.08 -15.36
C THR A 91 -3.82 -25.65 -13.95
N PRO A 92 -2.94 -25.34 -12.99
CA PRO A 92 -3.10 -25.78 -11.62
C PRO A 92 -4.38 -25.25 -10.99
N LYS A 93 -4.96 -26.01 -10.08
CA LYS A 93 -6.11 -25.55 -9.29
C LYS A 93 -5.63 -24.60 -8.19
N VAL A 94 -6.46 -23.61 -7.91
CA VAL A 94 -6.38 -22.80 -6.70
C VAL A 94 -7.22 -23.43 -5.59
N ASN A 95 -6.93 -23.08 -4.35
CA ASN A 95 -7.85 -23.24 -3.23
C ASN A 95 -8.97 -22.20 -3.35
N GLY A 96 -10.01 -22.50 -4.12
CA GLY A 96 -11.11 -21.57 -4.41
C GLY A 96 -12.49 -22.13 -4.09
N LEU A 97 -13.52 -21.53 -4.69
CA LEU A 97 -14.93 -21.87 -4.54
C LEU A 97 -15.26 -23.19 -5.26
N ASP A 98 -15.31 -24.28 -4.49
CA ASP A 98 -15.75 -25.58 -5.00
C ASP A 98 -17.28 -25.65 -5.18
N HIS A 99 -17.78 -26.75 -5.75
CA HIS A 99 -19.22 -26.93 -5.96
C HIS A 99 -20.03 -26.81 -4.67
N LYS A 100 -19.50 -27.27 -3.53
CA LYS A 100 -20.21 -27.19 -2.25
C LYS A 100 -20.31 -25.73 -1.82
N LEU A 101 -19.20 -24.98 -1.85
CA LEU A 101 -19.21 -23.57 -1.48
C LEU A 101 -20.11 -22.72 -2.39
N LEU A 102 -20.27 -23.11 -3.66
CA LEU A 102 -21.17 -22.44 -4.62
C LEU A 102 -22.67 -22.79 -4.44
N THR A 103 -23.01 -23.91 -3.79
CA THR A 103 -24.41 -24.41 -3.76
C THR A 103 -24.98 -24.65 -2.36
N ASP A 104 -24.13 -24.77 -1.36
CA ASP A 104 -24.44 -25.04 0.05
C ASP A 104 -23.39 -24.34 0.94
N ASN A 105 -23.24 -23.03 0.73
CA ASN A 105 -22.34 -22.17 1.51
C ASN A 105 -22.84 -22.04 2.96
N PRO A 106 -21.95 -21.96 3.96
CA PRO A 106 -22.37 -21.76 5.35
C PRO A 106 -22.99 -20.38 5.65
N ASN A 107 -22.80 -19.38 4.77
CA ASN A 107 -23.40 -18.06 4.91
C ASN A 107 -24.89 -18.05 4.53
N ALA A 108 -25.58 -16.94 4.80
CA ALA A 108 -27.00 -16.79 4.50
C ALA A 108 -27.33 -16.84 2.99
N TYR A 109 -26.34 -16.57 2.13
CA TYR A 109 -26.43 -16.62 0.67
C TYR A 109 -25.28 -17.46 0.10
N ASN A 110 -25.55 -18.12 -1.02
CA ASN A 110 -24.50 -18.76 -1.82
C ASN A 110 -23.81 -17.70 -2.70
N PRO A 111 -22.48 -17.80 -2.92
CA PRO A 111 -21.77 -17.00 -3.90
C PRO A 111 -22.41 -17.06 -5.28
N LYS A 112 -22.61 -15.90 -5.91
CA LYS A 112 -23.04 -15.83 -7.31
C LYS A 112 -22.00 -15.09 -8.15
N ARG A 113 -22.06 -15.37 -9.45
CA ARG A 113 -21.22 -14.68 -10.43
C ARG A 113 -21.77 -13.30 -10.74
N LEU A 114 -20.94 -12.28 -10.62
CA LEU A 114 -21.17 -10.93 -11.15
C LEU A 114 -20.83 -10.90 -12.65
N THR A 115 -21.70 -10.28 -13.46
CA THR A 115 -21.45 -10.07 -14.90
C THR A 115 -20.52 -8.90 -15.15
N HIS A 116 -20.02 -8.81 -16.38
CA HIS A 116 -19.23 -7.66 -16.83
C HIS A 116 -19.95 -6.32 -16.66
N GLU A 117 -21.28 -6.30 -16.85
CA GLU A 117 -22.12 -5.10 -16.68
C GLU A 117 -22.41 -4.74 -15.21
N GLN A 118 -22.08 -5.64 -14.27
CA GLN A 118 -22.22 -5.46 -12.83
C GLN A 118 -20.89 -5.05 -12.16
N ALA A 119 -19.91 -4.58 -12.94
CA ALA A 119 -18.58 -4.23 -12.44
C ALA A 119 -18.59 -3.17 -11.33
N MET A 120 -19.44 -2.15 -11.44
CA MET A 120 -19.61 -1.14 -10.39
C MET A 120 -20.51 -1.70 -9.28
N THR A 121 -19.94 -2.09 -8.15
CA THR A 121 -20.67 -2.66 -7.00
C THR A 121 -20.68 -1.72 -5.81
N CYS A 122 -21.41 -2.11 -4.76
CA CYS A 122 -21.27 -1.50 -3.45
C CYS A 122 -19.95 -1.84 -2.77
N ASP A 123 -19.37 -0.83 -2.15
CA ASP A 123 -18.35 -0.94 -1.11
C ASP A 123 -18.85 -1.76 0.08
N GLN A 124 -18.10 -2.79 0.47
CA GLN A 124 -18.44 -3.67 1.58
C GLN A 124 -17.80 -3.13 2.86
N ASN A 125 -18.06 -3.76 4.00
CA ASN A 125 -17.52 -3.28 5.27
C ASN A 125 -16.26 -4.07 5.66
N HIS A 126 -15.10 -3.47 5.41
CA HIS A 126 -13.75 -3.95 5.71
C HIS A 126 -13.20 -3.47 7.07
N ASN A 127 -14.05 -3.00 8.00
CA ASN A 127 -13.57 -2.58 9.32
C ASN A 127 -13.00 -3.75 10.14
N TYR A 128 -11.91 -3.50 10.90
CA TYR A 128 -11.18 -4.47 11.72
C TYR A 128 -12.08 -5.43 12.53
N GLY A 129 -13.05 -4.88 13.28
CA GLY A 129 -13.96 -5.69 14.10
C GLY A 129 -15.05 -6.41 13.30
N ALA A 130 -15.45 -5.86 12.15
CA ALA A 130 -16.50 -6.42 11.29
C ALA A 130 -16.01 -7.68 10.58
N GLU A 131 -14.82 -7.64 9.98
CA GLU A 131 -14.21 -8.80 9.32
C GLU A 131 -13.97 -9.95 10.31
N GLN A 132 -13.46 -9.65 11.50
CA GLN A 132 -13.31 -10.65 12.56
C GLN A 132 -14.63 -11.29 12.97
N ALA A 133 -15.72 -10.51 12.97
CA ALA A 133 -17.04 -11.01 13.28
C ALA A 133 -17.59 -11.88 12.14
N ALA A 134 -17.29 -11.56 10.88
CA ALA A 134 -17.62 -12.38 9.71
C ALA A 134 -16.95 -13.76 9.76
N PHE A 135 -15.70 -13.81 10.23
CA PHE A 135 -14.97 -15.07 10.46
C PHE A 135 -15.64 -15.95 11.52
N ASN A 136 -16.35 -15.35 12.48
CA ASN A 136 -17.13 -16.02 13.53
C ASN A 136 -16.39 -17.18 14.23
N GLY A 137 -15.14 -16.91 14.66
CA GLY A 137 -14.30 -17.92 15.30
C GLY A 137 -13.80 -19.02 14.35
N GLY A 138 -13.66 -18.70 13.06
CA GLY A 138 -13.17 -19.58 12.00
C GLY A 138 -14.23 -20.44 11.32
N LYS A 139 -15.51 -20.14 11.54
CA LYS A 139 -16.63 -20.81 10.86
C LYS A 139 -16.92 -20.24 9.47
N MET A 140 -16.51 -18.99 9.23
CA MET A 140 -16.63 -18.31 7.93
C MET A 140 -18.07 -18.23 7.43
N ASP A 141 -19.02 -17.94 8.33
CA ASP A 141 -20.46 -18.09 8.13
C ASP A 141 -21.29 -16.84 8.48
N LYS A 142 -20.64 -15.67 8.62
CA LYS A 142 -21.27 -14.41 9.04
C LYS A 142 -20.95 -13.20 8.15
N PHE A 143 -20.49 -13.40 6.91
CA PHE A 143 -20.15 -12.29 6.01
C PHE A 143 -21.36 -11.42 5.69
N VAL A 144 -22.48 -12.04 5.30
CA VAL A 144 -23.75 -11.34 5.03
C VAL A 144 -24.19 -10.50 6.23
N GLU A 145 -24.04 -11.02 7.45
CA GLU A 145 -24.50 -10.30 8.65
C GLU A 145 -23.52 -9.24 9.18
N LYS A 146 -22.26 -9.24 8.72
CA LYS A 146 -21.18 -8.46 9.36
C LYS A 146 -20.46 -7.51 8.42
N THR A 147 -20.28 -7.90 7.17
CA THR A 147 -19.53 -7.12 6.17
C THR A 147 -20.37 -6.68 4.99
N GLU A 148 -21.62 -7.14 4.85
CA GLU A 148 -22.46 -6.77 3.71
C GLU A 148 -22.95 -5.32 3.72
N THR A 149 -22.79 -4.69 2.55
CA THR A 149 -23.53 -3.52 2.11
C THR A 149 -24.24 -3.87 0.80
N ASP A 150 -25.53 -4.20 0.86
CA ASP A 150 -26.33 -4.62 -0.30
C ASP A 150 -27.05 -3.47 -1.02
N LYS A 151 -26.96 -2.25 -0.46
CA LYS A 151 -27.67 -1.06 -0.93
C LYS A 151 -26.77 0.15 -0.93
N CYS A 152 -26.48 0.62 -2.12
CA CYS A 152 -25.76 1.85 -2.32
C CYS A 152 -26.67 3.02 -2.65
N THR A 153 -26.25 4.19 -2.23
CA THR A 153 -26.86 5.46 -2.62
C THR A 153 -25.83 6.27 -3.39
N GLY A 154 -26.17 6.76 -4.59
CA GLY A 154 -25.24 7.58 -5.36
C GLY A 154 -25.54 7.63 -6.85
N GLN A 155 -24.71 8.38 -7.56
CA GLN A 155 -24.52 8.27 -9.01
C GLN A 155 -23.04 7.88 -9.21
N PRO A 156 -22.74 6.80 -9.96
CA PRO A 156 -23.64 6.00 -10.79
C PRO A 156 -24.59 5.13 -9.97
N VAL A 157 -25.55 4.48 -10.62
CA VAL A 157 -26.28 3.38 -9.99
C VAL A 157 -25.30 2.22 -9.83
N LEU A 158 -24.79 2.03 -8.62
CA LEU A 158 -23.98 0.87 -8.25
C LEU A 158 -24.87 -0.37 -8.17
N PHE A 159 -24.35 -1.51 -8.59
CA PHE A 159 -24.99 -2.79 -8.41
C PHE A 159 -24.99 -3.17 -6.93
N GLY A 160 -26.18 -3.49 -6.42
CA GLY A 160 -26.39 -3.93 -5.05
C GLY A 160 -27.59 -4.87 -5.00
N GLU A 161 -27.40 -6.03 -4.38
CA GLU A 161 -28.48 -6.97 -4.06
C GLU A 161 -28.17 -7.74 -2.78
N PRO A 162 -29.18 -8.25 -2.06
CA PRO A 162 -28.93 -9.09 -0.89
C PRO A 162 -28.05 -10.29 -1.22
N GLY A 163 -27.00 -10.50 -0.44
CA GLY A 163 -25.96 -11.49 -0.71
C GLY A 163 -24.76 -10.97 -1.49
N LEU A 164 -24.72 -9.68 -1.88
CA LEU A 164 -23.65 -9.13 -2.73
C LEU A 164 -22.26 -9.49 -2.20
N VAL A 165 -22.00 -9.34 -0.90
CA VAL A 165 -20.69 -9.65 -0.29
C VAL A 165 -20.18 -11.06 -0.59
N MET A 166 -21.07 -11.99 -0.94
CA MET A 166 -20.74 -13.38 -1.27
C MET A 166 -20.31 -13.56 -2.73
N ASP A 167 -20.58 -12.58 -3.59
CA ASP A 167 -20.47 -12.71 -5.03
C ASP A 167 -19.02 -12.58 -5.51
N TYR A 168 -18.76 -13.06 -6.73
CA TYR A 168 -17.43 -13.14 -7.33
C TYR A 168 -17.44 -12.76 -8.81
N PHE A 169 -16.31 -12.26 -9.28
CA PHE A 169 -16.00 -12.13 -10.70
C PHE A 169 -15.26 -13.38 -11.22
N ASP A 170 -15.34 -13.57 -12.54
CA ASP A 170 -14.54 -14.57 -13.23
C ASP A 170 -13.72 -13.95 -14.37
N GLY A 171 -13.02 -14.80 -15.13
CA GLY A 171 -12.15 -14.38 -16.22
C GLY A 171 -12.84 -13.66 -17.38
N ASN A 172 -14.16 -13.45 -17.36
CA ASN A 172 -14.81 -12.58 -18.33
C ASN A 172 -14.80 -11.09 -17.94
N THR A 173 -14.60 -10.80 -16.65
CA THR A 173 -14.49 -9.44 -16.12
C THR A 173 -13.04 -9.13 -15.78
N VAL A 174 -12.43 -9.89 -14.85
CA VAL A 174 -11.03 -9.73 -14.39
C VAL A 174 -10.03 -10.44 -15.32
N THR A 175 -10.26 -10.26 -16.62
CA THR A 175 -9.62 -11.01 -17.71
C THR A 175 -8.10 -10.85 -17.71
N GLY A 176 -7.63 -9.62 -17.47
CA GLY A 176 -6.21 -9.29 -17.45
C GLY A 176 -5.48 -10.02 -16.33
N MET A 177 -6.05 -10.00 -15.13
CA MET A 177 -5.52 -10.66 -13.93
C MET A 177 -5.51 -12.18 -14.10
N TRP A 178 -6.55 -12.78 -14.67
CA TRP A 178 -6.57 -14.21 -15.01
C TRP A 178 -5.55 -14.57 -16.08
N ASN A 179 -5.36 -13.73 -17.10
CA ASN A 179 -4.30 -13.93 -18.09
C ASN A 179 -2.90 -13.79 -17.48
N TYR A 180 -2.70 -12.91 -16.50
CA TYR A 180 -1.43 -12.88 -15.76
C TYR A 180 -1.21 -14.18 -14.98
N ALA A 181 -2.22 -14.72 -14.30
CA ALA A 181 -2.11 -16.02 -13.62
C ALA A 181 -1.83 -17.18 -14.59
N GLN A 182 -2.37 -17.14 -15.82
CA GLN A 182 -2.11 -18.14 -16.87
C GLN A 182 -0.67 -18.11 -17.40
N HIS A 183 -0.02 -16.96 -17.36
CA HIS A 183 1.29 -16.76 -18.00
C HIS A 183 2.44 -16.60 -17.00
N TYR A 184 2.12 -16.35 -15.73
CA TYR A 184 3.07 -16.08 -14.65
C TYR A 184 2.70 -16.89 -13.39
N ALA A 185 2.98 -16.35 -12.20
CA ALA A 185 2.73 -17.01 -10.93
C ALA A 185 1.63 -16.28 -10.14
N LEU A 186 0.65 -17.04 -9.67
CA LEU A 186 -0.39 -16.65 -8.70
C LEU A 186 -0.09 -17.34 -7.38
N ASN A 187 -0.30 -16.67 -6.25
CA ASN A 187 -0.30 -17.30 -4.93
C ASN A 187 -1.73 -17.28 -4.37
N ASP A 188 -2.22 -18.43 -3.91
CA ASP A 188 -3.57 -18.61 -3.38
C ASP A 188 -3.62 -18.78 -1.86
N ASN A 189 -2.59 -18.30 -1.17
CA ASN A 189 -2.40 -18.43 0.27
C ASN A 189 -1.70 -17.18 0.84
N SER A 190 -2.04 -16.00 0.28
CA SER A 190 -1.54 -14.69 0.70
C SER A 190 -2.61 -13.93 1.47
N PHE A 191 -2.28 -13.33 2.60
CA PHE A 191 -3.27 -12.71 3.47
C PHE A 191 -2.95 -11.27 3.82
N ASP A 192 -3.98 -10.58 4.28
CA ASP A 192 -3.83 -9.38 5.07
C ASP A 192 -2.96 -9.63 6.29
N THR A 193 -2.03 -8.71 6.55
CA THR A 193 -1.15 -8.82 7.72
C THR A 193 -1.95 -8.67 9.01
N ASN A 194 -2.90 -7.73 9.00
CA ASN A 194 -3.87 -7.44 10.05
C ASN A 194 -5.26 -7.38 9.45
N PHE A 195 -6.30 -7.73 10.22
CA PHE A 195 -7.67 -7.37 9.83
C PHE A 195 -7.80 -5.85 9.65
N GLY A 196 -8.87 -5.40 9.00
CA GLY A 196 -9.15 -3.99 8.87
C GLY A 196 -8.58 -3.38 7.59
N PRO A 197 -8.78 -2.06 7.43
CA PRO A 197 -8.90 -1.45 6.13
C PRO A 197 -7.57 -1.06 5.47
N SER A 198 -7.64 -0.21 4.45
CA SER A 198 -6.55 0.15 3.55
C SER A 198 -5.33 0.70 4.25
N THR A 199 -5.50 1.54 5.26
CA THR A 199 -4.37 2.18 5.95
C THR A 199 -3.51 1.16 6.70
N PRO A 200 -4.07 0.27 7.55
CA PRO A 200 -3.36 -0.90 8.06
C PRO A 200 -2.65 -1.72 6.97
N GLY A 201 -3.30 -2.00 5.84
CA GLY A 201 -2.71 -2.74 4.72
C GLY A 201 -1.47 -2.06 4.14
N ALA A 202 -1.58 -0.77 3.84
CA ALA A 202 -0.50 0.05 3.30
C ALA A 202 0.67 0.22 4.28
N LEU A 203 0.39 0.44 5.56
CA LEU A 203 1.42 0.48 6.61
C LEU A 203 2.12 -0.86 6.76
N ASN A 204 1.39 -1.97 6.69
CA ASN A 204 1.98 -3.31 6.74
C ASN A 204 2.88 -3.57 5.54
N LEU A 205 2.48 -3.18 4.32
CA LEU A 205 3.33 -3.32 3.14
C LEU A 205 4.71 -2.66 3.31
N ILE A 206 4.78 -1.49 3.93
CA ILE A 206 6.04 -0.72 4.02
C ILE A 206 6.80 -0.90 5.34
N SER A 207 6.16 -1.40 6.39
CA SER A 207 6.76 -1.48 7.73
C SER A 207 6.41 -2.75 8.52
N GLY A 208 5.34 -3.46 8.13
CA GLY A 208 4.79 -4.58 8.90
C GLY A 208 4.34 -4.19 10.32
N ASN A 209 4.04 -2.91 10.57
CA ASN A 209 3.69 -2.41 11.88
C ASN A 209 2.60 -1.33 11.81
N THR A 210 1.47 -1.62 12.46
CA THR A 210 0.35 -0.69 12.65
C THR A 210 0.34 -0.07 14.04
N HIS A 211 1.21 -0.52 14.94
CA HIS A 211 1.46 0.14 16.22
C HIS A 211 2.54 1.22 16.07
N GLY A 212 2.49 2.22 16.93
CA GLY A 212 3.34 3.41 16.87
C GLY A 212 2.59 4.64 16.37
N VAL A 213 1.28 4.55 16.14
CA VAL A 213 0.47 5.70 15.74
C VAL A 213 0.21 6.63 16.93
N GLN A 214 0.24 7.93 16.69
CA GLN A 214 -0.27 8.97 17.59
C GLN A 214 -1.16 9.93 16.79
N ALA A 215 -2.30 10.32 17.37
CA ALA A 215 -3.17 11.33 16.78
C ALA A 215 -2.63 12.74 17.05
N VAL A 216 -2.75 13.62 16.06
CA VAL A 216 -2.34 15.02 16.13
C VAL A 216 -3.42 15.95 15.56
N ASN A 217 -3.48 17.18 16.06
CA ASN A 217 -4.34 18.20 15.48
C ASN A 217 -3.87 18.56 14.05
N SER A 218 -4.79 18.65 13.08
CA SER A 218 -4.46 18.91 11.67
C SER A 218 -3.76 20.25 11.40
N VAL A 219 -3.88 21.22 12.31
CA VAL A 219 -3.26 22.55 12.14
C VAL A 219 -2.04 22.74 13.03
N THR A 220 -2.13 22.41 14.32
CA THR A 220 -1.03 22.67 15.27
C THR A 220 0.00 21.55 15.31
N HIS A 221 -0.34 20.37 14.79
CA HIS A 221 0.45 19.13 14.88
C HIS A 221 0.76 18.71 16.33
N GLU A 222 0.05 19.28 17.30
CA GLU A 222 0.19 18.92 18.71
C GLU A 222 -0.55 17.60 18.95
N PRO A 223 -0.02 16.69 19.79
CA PRO A 223 -0.69 15.44 20.13
C PRO A 223 -2.09 15.67 20.71
N VAL A 224 -3.04 14.84 20.27
CA VAL A 224 -4.42 14.82 20.75
C VAL A 224 -4.86 13.40 21.07
N SER A 225 -5.98 13.27 21.80
CA SER A 225 -6.64 11.97 21.99
C SER A 225 -7.69 11.81 20.90
N ASP A 226 -7.55 10.76 20.09
CA ASP A 226 -8.54 10.42 19.06
C ASP A 226 -8.70 8.89 19.02
N ALA A 227 -9.89 8.42 19.41
CA ALA A 227 -10.20 7.00 19.48
C ALA A 227 -10.65 6.40 18.13
N TYR A 228 -10.70 7.20 17.06
CA TYR A 228 -10.79 6.68 15.69
C TYR A 228 -9.37 6.39 15.17
N ALA A 229 -8.46 7.36 15.31
CA ALA A 229 -7.10 7.22 14.79
C ALA A 229 -6.22 6.24 15.60
N VAL A 230 -6.43 6.14 16.92
CA VAL A 230 -5.57 5.35 17.82
C VAL A 230 -6.39 4.46 18.75
N GLN A 231 -6.16 3.15 18.67
CA GLN A 231 -6.65 2.17 19.63
C GLN A 231 -5.59 1.77 20.64
N SER A 232 -6.04 1.31 21.81
CA SER A 232 -5.18 0.87 22.92
C SER A 232 -3.99 1.80 23.21
N PRO A 233 -4.19 3.12 23.38
CA PRO A 233 -3.10 4.06 23.58
C PRO A 233 -2.37 3.84 24.91
N ASP A 234 -1.05 4.01 24.87
CA ASP A 234 -0.20 4.08 26.05
C ASP A 234 -0.33 5.44 26.78
N ALA A 235 0.49 5.65 27.82
CA ALA A 235 0.47 6.89 28.59
C ALA A 235 0.90 8.15 27.79
N ASN A 236 1.51 7.97 26.62
CA ASN A 236 1.91 9.04 25.71
C ASN A 236 0.92 9.23 24.56
N GLY A 237 -0.19 8.46 24.52
CA GLY A 237 -1.15 8.50 23.43
C GLY A 237 -0.68 7.75 22.17
N VAL A 238 0.34 6.89 22.29
CA VAL A 238 0.81 6.03 21.20
C VAL A 238 0.12 4.68 21.28
N GLY A 239 -0.46 4.22 20.18
CA GLY A 239 -1.19 2.95 20.16
C GLY A 239 -1.16 2.29 18.79
N THR A 240 -2.25 1.61 18.44
CA THR A 240 -2.40 0.84 17.20
C THR A 240 -3.45 1.46 16.28
N MET A 241 -3.15 1.51 14.99
CA MET A 241 -4.06 1.95 13.94
C MET A 241 -4.84 0.76 13.38
N ILE A 242 -6.17 0.84 13.40
CA ILE A 242 -7.08 -0.19 12.83
C ILE A 242 -8.16 0.40 11.91
N ASN A 243 -8.06 1.69 11.61
CA ASN A 243 -8.99 2.47 10.78
C ASN A 243 -8.17 3.33 9.80
N ASP A 244 -8.83 4.24 9.07
CA ASP A 244 -8.21 5.10 8.03
C ASP A 244 -8.16 6.59 8.40
N PRO A 245 -7.44 6.99 9.47
CA PRO A 245 -7.15 8.40 9.67
C PRO A 245 -6.18 8.88 8.59
N ASP A 246 -6.40 10.07 8.03
CA ASP A 246 -5.46 10.66 7.07
C ASP A 246 -4.07 10.93 7.71
N PRO A 247 -2.99 10.91 6.90
CA PRO A 247 -1.62 11.16 7.38
C PRO A 247 -1.39 12.61 7.80
N ALA A 248 -0.62 12.80 8.87
CA ALA A 248 -0.28 14.11 9.42
C ALA A 248 0.71 14.92 8.58
N TRP A 249 1.46 14.29 7.69
CA TRP A 249 2.51 14.94 6.90
C TRP A 249 2.12 15.02 5.42
N ASP A 250 0.88 15.40 5.16
CA ASP A 250 0.28 15.52 3.83
C ASP A 250 -0.60 16.79 3.76
N ASP A 251 -0.35 17.67 2.80
CA ASP A 251 -1.13 18.90 2.60
C ASP A 251 -2.50 18.64 1.96
N CYS A 252 -2.71 17.45 1.38
CA CYS A 252 -3.95 17.03 0.74
C CYS A 252 -4.86 16.22 1.68
N ALA A 253 -4.36 15.80 2.85
CA ALA A 253 -5.13 15.26 3.97
C ALA A 253 -6.23 16.22 4.48
N ASP A 254 -7.19 15.69 5.26
CA ASP A 254 -8.27 16.46 5.90
C ASP A 254 -9.11 17.25 4.86
N LYS A 255 -9.36 16.61 3.71
CA LYS A 255 -9.98 17.20 2.51
C LYS A 255 -9.24 18.45 2.03
N ASN A 256 -7.93 18.33 1.79
CA ASN A 256 -7.04 19.46 1.49
C ASN A 256 -7.10 20.56 2.57
N HIS A 257 -7.10 20.15 3.85
CA HIS A 257 -7.22 21.02 5.03
C HIS A 257 -8.44 21.94 4.99
N THR A 258 -9.56 21.44 4.44
CA THR A 258 -10.86 22.13 4.49
C THR A 258 -11.79 21.57 5.55
N SER A 259 -11.48 20.39 6.11
CA SER A 259 -12.13 19.83 7.28
C SER A 259 -11.34 20.18 8.55
N THR A 260 -11.63 19.53 9.67
CA THR A 260 -10.98 19.73 10.97
C THR A 260 -10.74 18.39 11.68
N ASP A 261 -10.63 17.32 10.92
CA ASP A 261 -10.42 15.98 11.46
C ASP A 261 -8.98 15.87 12.00
N ASN A 262 -8.78 15.11 13.07
CA ASN A 262 -7.42 14.87 13.56
C ASN A 262 -6.70 13.93 12.60
N LEU A 263 -5.39 14.11 12.48
CA LEU A 263 -4.53 13.32 11.61
C LEU A 263 -3.70 12.32 12.41
N ALA A 264 -3.09 11.37 11.73
CA ALA A 264 -2.25 10.35 12.35
C ALA A 264 -0.78 10.49 11.92
N THR A 265 0.13 10.35 12.89
CA THR A 265 1.56 10.21 12.62
C THR A 265 2.08 8.91 13.21
N MET A 266 2.94 8.23 12.45
CA MET A 266 3.61 7.01 12.87
C MET A 266 4.99 7.31 13.44
N HIS A 267 5.26 6.71 14.60
CA HIS A 267 6.58 6.61 15.21
C HIS A 267 7.22 5.28 14.82
N GLY A 268 8.48 5.31 14.39
CA GLY A 268 9.20 4.10 14.00
C GLY A 268 10.01 4.30 12.72
N ARG A 269 10.24 3.22 12.01
CA ARG A 269 10.89 3.22 10.70
C ARG A 269 10.06 2.43 9.71
N ASN A 270 10.20 2.78 8.44
CA ASN A 270 9.67 2.00 7.33
C ASN A 270 10.79 1.59 6.36
N VAL A 271 10.43 0.86 5.30
CA VAL A 271 11.39 0.36 4.31
C VAL A 271 12.11 1.50 3.58
N GLY A 272 11.49 2.67 3.41
CA GLY A 272 12.10 3.86 2.83
C GLY A 272 13.33 4.32 3.61
N ASP A 273 13.26 4.30 4.95
CA ASP A 273 14.41 4.62 5.82
C ASP A 273 15.58 3.64 5.59
N LEU A 274 15.27 2.34 5.40
CA LEU A 274 16.29 1.32 5.15
C LEU A 274 16.90 1.44 3.76
N LEU A 275 16.08 1.74 2.74
CA LEU A 275 16.53 1.96 1.37
C LEU A 275 17.41 3.21 1.27
N ASN A 276 17.03 4.30 1.95
CA ASN A 276 17.83 5.52 2.07
C ASN A 276 19.20 5.26 2.70
N GLN A 277 19.26 4.49 3.79
CA GLN A 277 20.53 4.09 4.43
C GLN A 277 21.44 3.27 3.52
N ARG A 278 20.86 2.57 2.53
CA ARG A 278 21.59 1.75 1.55
C ARG A 278 21.81 2.46 0.22
N HIS A 279 21.34 3.70 0.07
CA HIS A 279 21.34 4.45 -1.19
C HIS A 279 20.69 3.66 -2.34
N VAL A 280 19.60 2.94 -2.03
CA VAL A 280 18.80 2.23 -3.04
C VAL A 280 17.80 3.21 -3.62
N THR A 281 17.65 3.26 -4.94
CA THR A 281 16.66 4.15 -5.56
C THR A 281 15.25 3.60 -5.34
N TRP A 282 14.35 4.43 -4.82
CA TRP A 282 12.99 4.01 -4.53
C TRP A 282 11.96 5.13 -4.58
N GLY A 283 10.68 4.77 -4.71
CA GLY A 283 9.60 5.73 -4.49
C GLY A 283 8.21 5.13 -4.47
N TRP A 284 7.28 5.88 -3.88
CA TRP A 284 5.84 5.68 -4.00
C TRP A 284 5.30 6.60 -5.11
N PHE A 285 4.55 6.02 -6.04
CA PHE A 285 4.03 6.67 -7.23
C PHE A 285 2.51 6.52 -7.22
N GLN A 286 1.78 7.59 -6.90
CA GLN A 286 0.33 7.55 -6.75
C GLN A 286 -0.38 8.47 -7.74
N GLY A 287 -1.51 8.03 -8.27
CA GLY A 287 -2.38 8.88 -9.08
C GLY A 287 -2.89 10.07 -8.28
N GLY A 288 -2.87 11.25 -8.89
CA GLY A 288 -3.40 12.47 -8.26
C GLY A 288 -2.48 13.13 -7.23
N PHE A 289 -1.31 12.54 -6.93
CA PHE A 289 -0.36 13.12 -5.96
C PHE A 289 0.12 14.51 -6.39
N ARG A 290 0.21 14.78 -7.70
CA ARG A 290 0.59 16.10 -8.21
C ARG A 290 -0.50 17.13 -7.88
N PRO A 291 -0.18 18.23 -7.15
CA PRO A 291 -1.17 19.23 -6.81
C PRO A 291 -1.77 19.91 -8.04
N THR A 292 -3.08 20.13 -8.03
CA THR A 292 -3.80 20.95 -9.01
C THR A 292 -3.79 22.43 -8.64
N GLY A 293 -3.40 22.76 -7.41
CA GLY A 293 -3.26 24.13 -6.94
C GLY A 293 -2.78 24.21 -5.50
N SER A 294 -3.08 25.34 -4.86
CA SER A 294 -2.80 25.58 -3.45
C SER A 294 -3.92 26.41 -2.83
N ALA A 295 -4.30 26.12 -1.58
CA ALA A 295 -5.29 26.87 -0.82
C ALA A 295 -4.85 26.95 0.65
N ASN A 296 -5.05 28.09 1.30
CA ASN A 296 -4.74 28.30 2.73
C ASN A 296 -3.29 27.96 3.17
N GLY A 297 -2.33 27.96 2.22
CA GLY A 297 -0.94 27.59 2.51
C GLY A 297 -0.62 26.09 2.34
N TYR A 298 -1.61 25.32 1.90
CA TYR A 298 -1.51 23.88 1.62
C TYR A 298 -1.57 23.63 0.10
N ALA A 299 -0.93 22.55 -0.36
CA ALA A 299 -1.20 21.95 -1.66
C ALA A 299 -2.67 21.51 -1.76
N VAL A 300 -3.21 21.47 -2.98
CA VAL A 300 -4.55 20.93 -3.25
C VAL A 300 -4.43 19.84 -4.30
N CYS A 301 -4.80 18.62 -3.93
CA CYS A 301 -4.85 17.45 -4.81
C CYS A 301 -6.31 17.26 -5.29
N GLY A 302 -6.72 18.10 -6.24
CA GLY A 302 -8.09 18.11 -6.77
C GLY A 302 -8.23 17.53 -8.18
N ALA A 303 -7.30 16.71 -8.62
CA ALA A 303 -7.41 16.03 -9.92
C ALA A 303 -8.56 15.03 -9.86
N THR A 304 -9.33 14.93 -10.95
CA THR A 304 -10.47 14.02 -11.01
C THR A 304 -10.55 13.34 -12.37
N HIS A 305 -10.93 12.07 -12.37
CA HIS A 305 -11.28 11.32 -13.58
C HIS A 305 -12.66 10.70 -13.47
N THR A 306 -13.22 10.33 -14.62
CA THR A 306 -14.53 9.70 -14.71
C THR A 306 -14.38 8.20 -14.78
N ASN A 307 -14.96 7.47 -13.84
CA ASN A 307 -14.98 6.00 -13.84
C ASN A 307 -15.92 5.43 -14.92
N VAL A 308 -15.91 4.11 -15.15
CA VAL A 308 -16.76 3.46 -16.15
C VAL A 308 -18.26 3.67 -15.90
N GLY A 309 -18.65 3.91 -14.66
CA GLY A 309 -20.01 4.25 -14.27
C GLY A 309 -20.42 5.70 -14.58
N GLY A 310 -19.46 6.58 -14.91
CA GLY A 310 -19.72 7.98 -15.26
C GLY A 310 -19.62 8.97 -14.11
N ALA A 311 -19.17 8.57 -12.92
CA ALA A 311 -18.92 9.48 -11.80
C ALA A 311 -17.52 10.08 -11.85
N ALA A 312 -17.41 11.36 -11.50
CA ALA A 312 -16.12 12.02 -11.29
C ALA A 312 -15.59 11.66 -9.89
N VAL A 313 -14.43 11.03 -9.85
CA VAL A 313 -13.74 10.56 -8.64
C VAL A 313 -12.47 11.39 -8.46
N VAL A 314 -12.13 11.74 -7.23
CA VAL A 314 -10.87 12.45 -6.93
C VAL A 314 -9.73 11.44 -7.01
N ASP A 315 -8.66 11.76 -7.71
CA ASP A 315 -7.63 10.76 -7.99
C ASP A 315 -6.81 10.36 -6.76
N TYR A 316 -6.62 11.27 -5.80
CA TYR A 316 -5.72 11.09 -4.67
C TYR A 316 -6.46 10.80 -3.37
N SER A 317 -6.21 9.61 -2.81
CA SER A 317 -6.55 9.24 -1.42
C SER A 317 -5.31 9.44 -0.52
N PRO A 318 -5.34 10.38 0.45
CA PRO A 318 -4.23 10.58 1.38
C PRO A 318 -3.94 9.37 2.28
N HIS A 319 -4.97 8.67 2.76
CA HIS A 319 -4.78 7.51 3.65
C HIS A 319 -4.22 6.27 2.94
N HIS A 320 -4.21 6.28 1.59
CA HIS A 320 -3.50 5.27 0.79
C HIS A 320 -2.00 5.56 0.64
N GLU A 321 -1.48 6.67 1.17
CA GLU A 321 -0.05 7.01 1.10
C GLU A 321 0.64 6.74 2.46
N PRO A 322 1.15 5.51 2.69
CA PRO A 322 1.67 5.12 3.99
C PRO A 322 2.98 5.85 4.38
N PHE A 323 3.73 6.40 3.43
CA PHE A 323 4.97 7.12 3.73
C PHE A 323 4.72 8.52 4.30
N GLN A 324 3.55 9.10 4.05
CA GLN A 324 3.13 10.40 4.59
C GLN A 324 2.77 10.35 6.08
N TYR A 325 2.63 9.16 6.68
CA TYR A 325 2.46 9.04 8.13
C TYR A 325 3.77 9.27 8.91
N TYR A 326 4.92 9.11 8.24
CA TYR A 326 6.24 9.15 8.84
C TYR A 326 6.99 10.44 8.46
N PRO A 327 7.39 11.30 9.42
CA PRO A 327 8.12 12.53 9.10
C PRO A 327 9.43 12.29 8.32
N SER A 328 10.07 11.13 8.47
CA SER A 328 11.35 10.81 7.81
C SER A 328 11.21 10.58 6.30
N THR A 329 10.04 10.13 5.84
CA THR A 329 9.79 9.76 4.44
C THR A 329 8.71 10.61 3.78
N ALA A 330 8.01 11.46 4.51
CA ALA A 330 6.95 12.30 3.97
C ALA A 330 7.44 13.37 2.98
N ASN A 331 6.57 13.72 2.04
CA ASN A 331 6.64 14.88 1.17
C ASN A 331 5.37 15.74 1.37
N PRO A 332 5.30 16.53 2.46
CA PRO A 332 4.04 17.17 2.85
C PRO A 332 3.53 18.18 1.83
N LYS A 333 4.43 18.79 1.07
CA LYS A 333 4.11 19.83 0.09
C LYS A 333 3.91 19.27 -1.32
N HIS A 334 3.92 17.95 -1.49
CA HIS A 334 3.79 17.27 -2.77
C HIS A 334 4.73 17.86 -3.83
N LEU A 335 5.97 18.14 -3.42
CA LEU A 335 6.94 18.77 -4.28
C LEU A 335 7.32 17.80 -5.39
N PRO A 336 7.32 18.22 -6.67
CA PRO A 336 7.77 17.36 -7.75
C PRO A 336 9.27 17.09 -7.62
N PRO A 337 9.78 16.02 -8.24
CA PRO A 337 11.23 15.80 -8.31
C PRO A 337 11.93 17.03 -8.90
N SER A 338 13.18 17.24 -8.51
CA SER A 338 14.03 18.31 -9.04
C SER A 338 14.34 18.14 -10.53
N SER A 339 14.33 16.89 -11.01
CA SER A 339 14.46 16.49 -12.41
C SER A 339 14.03 15.04 -12.59
N VAL A 340 13.81 14.59 -13.84
CA VAL A 340 13.56 13.17 -14.13
C VAL A 340 14.69 12.27 -13.60
N GLN A 341 15.94 12.74 -13.65
CA GLN A 341 17.09 11.99 -13.14
C GLN A 341 17.07 11.84 -11.61
N ALA A 342 16.38 12.74 -10.89
CA ALA A 342 16.28 12.69 -9.43
C ALA A 342 15.18 11.73 -8.95
N ILE A 343 14.30 11.25 -9.84
CA ILE A 343 13.27 10.27 -9.48
C ILE A 343 13.93 9.03 -8.90
N GLY A 344 13.46 8.61 -7.74
CA GLY A 344 14.03 7.51 -6.98
C GLY A 344 15.16 7.90 -6.03
N GLN A 345 15.65 9.14 -6.05
CA GLN A 345 16.76 9.61 -5.23
C GLN A 345 16.30 10.60 -4.17
N THR A 346 17.14 10.80 -3.15
CA THR A 346 16.86 11.79 -2.10
C THR A 346 17.01 13.20 -2.67
N ASP A 347 15.88 13.86 -2.85
CA ASP A 347 15.78 15.28 -3.17
C ASP A 347 14.54 15.90 -2.50
N ARG A 348 14.04 17.03 -3.01
CA ARG A 348 12.86 17.72 -2.47
C ARG A 348 11.56 16.90 -2.51
N ALA A 349 11.44 15.90 -3.39
CA ALA A 349 10.26 15.04 -3.46
C ALA A 349 10.27 13.95 -2.37
N ASN A 350 11.39 13.77 -1.68
CA ASN A 350 11.58 12.78 -0.62
C ASN A 350 10.97 11.40 -0.93
N HIS A 351 11.14 10.96 -2.18
CA HIS A 351 10.68 9.66 -2.68
C HIS A 351 9.16 9.47 -2.86
N GLN A 352 8.35 10.53 -2.70
CA GLN A 352 6.91 10.48 -2.95
C GLN A 352 6.56 11.26 -4.21
N TYR A 353 5.88 10.62 -5.15
CA TYR A 353 5.77 11.05 -6.54
C TYR A 353 4.36 10.86 -7.09
N ASP A 354 4.07 11.60 -8.16
CA ASP A 354 2.91 11.33 -8.99
C ASP A 354 3.17 10.15 -9.94
N ILE A 355 2.12 9.40 -10.29
CA ILE A 355 2.23 8.27 -11.22
C ILE A 355 2.82 8.67 -12.59
N ALA A 356 2.66 9.93 -13.01
CA ALA A 356 3.31 10.45 -14.22
C ALA A 356 4.84 10.43 -14.11
N ASP A 357 5.41 10.62 -12.92
CA ASP A 357 6.86 10.61 -12.71
C ASP A 357 7.41 9.18 -12.87
N PHE A 358 6.65 8.14 -12.52
CA PHE A 358 7.04 6.75 -12.83
C PHE A 358 7.17 6.54 -14.34
N ASN A 359 6.18 7.03 -15.11
CA ASN A 359 6.18 6.97 -16.56
C ASN A 359 7.38 7.71 -17.18
N ASP A 360 7.75 8.86 -16.63
CA ASP A 360 8.93 9.61 -17.05
C ASP A 360 10.22 8.83 -16.76
N SER A 361 10.31 8.15 -15.60
CA SER A 361 11.46 7.31 -15.25
C SER A 361 11.62 6.09 -16.18
N LEU A 362 10.50 5.47 -16.58
CA LEU A 362 10.47 4.36 -17.54
C LEU A 362 10.96 4.82 -18.92
N GLN A 363 10.48 5.97 -19.39
CA GLN A 363 10.89 6.54 -20.69
C GLN A 363 12.37 6.94 -20.71
N ALA A 364 12.88 7.43 -19.58
CA ALA A 364 14.29 7.79 -19.42
C ALA A 364 15.23 6.58 -19.26
N GLY A 365 14.70 5.36 -19.07
CA GLY A 365 15.50 4.16 -18.77
C GLY A 365 16.20 4.26 -17.41
N SER A 366 15.55 4.90 -16.44
CA SER A 366 16.06 5.14 -15.10
C SER A 366 15.07 4.68 -14.03
N MET A 367 14.35 3.58 -14.29
CA MET A 367 13.37 3.02 -13.36
C MET A 367 14.02 2.78 -11.98
N PRO A 368 13.38 3.18 -10.86
CA PRO A 368 13.90 2.92 -9.52
C PRO A 368 14.08 1.43 -9.25
N ALA A 369 14.92 1.09 -8.27
CA ALA A 369 15.11 -0.28 -7.84
C ALA A 369 13.88 -0.83 -7.10
N VAL A 370 13.18 0.03 -6.35
CA VAL A 370 11.93 -0.31 -5.64
C VAL A 370 10.88 0.75 -5.99
N SER A 371 9.83 0.37 -6.69
CA SER A 371 8.73 1.27 -7.04
C SER A 371 7.43 0.72 -6.48
N PHE A 372 6.70 1.52 -5.72
CA PHE A 372 5.32 1.23 -5.33
C PHE A 372 4.39 2.06 -6.21
N LEU A 373 3.41 1.44 -6.83
CA LEU A 373 2.47 2.05 -7.76
C LEU A 373 1.08 1.92 -7.15
N LYS A 374 0.44 3.07 -6.92
CA LYS A 374 -0.95 3.17 -6.50
C LYS A 374 -1.73 3.88 -7.60
N ALA A 375 -2.80 3.26 -8.05
CA ALA A 375 -3.64 3.86 -9.08
C ALA A 375 -4.28 5.16 -8.57
N PRO A 376 -4.72 6.07 -9.45
CA PRO A 376 -5.73 7.04 -9.05
C PRO A 376 -6.99 6.30 -8.58
N GLU A 377 -7.73 6.83 -7.60
CA GLU A 377 -8.87 6.13 -6.96
C GLU A 377 -9.81 5.48 -7.98
N TYR A 378 -10.18 6.17 -9.06
CA TYR A 378 -11.10 5.61 -10.05
C TYR A 378 -10.65 4.29 -10.70
N GLN A 379 -9.37 3.91 -10.60
CA GLN A 379 -8.79 2.67 -11.15
C GLN A 379 -8.07 1.80 -10.11
N ASP A 380 -8.27 2.01 -8.81
CA ASP A 380 -7.56 1.22 -7.79
C ASP A 380 -8.21 -0.15 -7.52
N GLY A 381 -9.47 -0.34 -7.95
CA GLY A 381 -10.25 -1.56 -7.77
C GLY A 381 -11.26 -1.51 -6.62
N HIS A 382 -11.22 -0.48 -5.78
CA HIS A 382 -12.15 -0.31 -4.66
C HIS A 382 -13.59 -0.23 -5.16
N ALA A 383 -14.49 -1.03 -4.56
CA ALA A 383 -15.90 -0.94 -4.91
C ALA A 383 -16.49 0.43 -4.52
N GLY A 384 -17.58 0.83 -5.18
CA GLY A 384 -18.22 2.11 -4.93
C GLY A 384 -17.72 3.27 -5.81
N TYR A 385 -16.41 3.42 -6.00
CA TYR A 385 -15.84 4.48 -6.83
C TYR A 385 -14.92 3.97 -7.96
N SER A 386 -14.38 2.76 -7.84
CA SER A 386 -13.69 2.02 -8.90
C SER A 386 -14.43 0.71 -9.22
N ASP A 387 -13.79 -0.14 -10.01
CA ASP A 387 -14.32 -1.39 -10.54
C ASP A 387 -13.21 -2.22 -11.21
N PRO A 388 -13.42 -3.53 -11.45
CA PRO A 388 -12.45 -4.39 -12.10
C PRO A 388 -12.06 -4.00 -13.53
N LEU A 389 -12.85 -3.17 -14.24
CA LEU A 389 -12.56 -2.78 -15.62
C LEU A 389 -11.61 -1.59 -15.68
N ASP A 390 -11.86 -0.56 -14.88
CA ASP A 390 -10.96 0.58 -14.72
C ASP A 390 -9.63 0.15 -14.08
N GLU A 391 -9.67 -0.73 -13.07
CA GLU A 391 -8.48 -1.35 -12.46
C GLU A 391 -7.68 -2.15 -13.49
N GLN A 392 -8.33 -3.04 -14.24
CA GLN A 392 -7.68 -3.79 -15.31
C GLN A 392 -7.00 -2.86 -16.32
N GLN A 393 -7.63 -1.74 -16.68
CA GLN A 393 -7.02 -0.78 -17.59
C GLN A 393 -5.73 -0.19 -17.02
N PHE A 394 -5.69 0.16 -15.74
CA PHE A 394 -4.48 0.64 -15.07
C PHE A 394 -3.39 -0.44 -15.03
N VAL A 395 -3.70 -1.59 -14.42
CA VAL A 395 -2.74 -2.70 -14.23
C VAL A 395 -2.16 -3.14 -15.57
N VAL A 396 -3.01 -3.38 -16.57
CA VAL A 396 -2.55 -3.82 -17.89
C VAL A 396 -1.71 -2.76 -18.59
N SER A 397 -2.07 -1.48 -18.48
CA SER A 397 -1.30 -0.39 -19.07
C SER A 397 0.10 -0.31 -18.48
N GLU A 398 0.23 -0.34 -17.15
CA GLU A 398 1.53 -0.27 -16.48
C GLU A 398 2.38 -1.52 -16.73
N VAL A 399 1.81 -2.72 -16.62
CA VAL A 399 2.52 -3.96 -16.93
C VAL A 399 2.97 -4.01 -18.39
N ASN A 400 2.16 -3.52 -19.34
CA ASN A 400 2.56 -3.42 -20.74
C ASN A 400 3.74 -2.45 -20.94
N LYS A 401 3.69 -1.25 -20.33
CA LYS A 401 4.78 -0.26 -20.42
C LYS A 401 6.07 -0.80 -19.82
N ILE A 402 6.01 -1.40 -18.64
CA ILE A 402 7.17 -1.99 -17.96
C ILE A 402 7.76 -3.12 -18.79
N GLN A 403 6.94 -4.01 -19.36
CA GLN A 403 7.44 -5.07 -20.23
C GLN A 403 8.08 -4.54 -21.53
N GLN A 404 7.70 -3.36 -21.99
CA GLN A 404 8.31 -2.71 -23.16
C GLN A 404 9.61 -1.98 -22.83
N SER A 405 9.84 -1.67 -21.55
CA SER A 405 11.03 -0.96 -21.08
C SER A 405 12.31 -1.78 -21.28
N PRO A 406 13.49 -1.12 -21.33
CA PRO A 406 14.78 -1.81 -21.36
C PRO A 406 15.06 -2.62 -20.09
N ASP A 407 14.43 -2.26 -18.97
CA ASP A 407 14.70 -2.83 -17.64
C ASP A 407 13.94 -4.13 -17.35
N TRP A 408 12.91 -4.46 -18.16
CA TRP A 408 12.06 -5.66 -17.99
C TRP A 408 12.84 -6.94 -17.70
N ARG A 409 14.01 -7.13 -18.33
CA ARG A 409 14.85 -8.33 -18.19
C ARG A 409 15.34 -8.58 -16.76
N SER A 410 15.24 -7.58 -15.89
CA SER A 410 15.61 -7.63 -14.47
C SER A 410 14.49 -7.14 -13.55
N THR A 411 13.25 -7.11 -14.03
CA THR A 411 12.09 -6.63 -13.27
C THR A 411 11.26 -7.78 -12.71
N ALA A 412 10.76 -7.61 -11.49
CA ALA A 412 9.61 -8.34 -10.97
C ALA A 412 8.50 -7.34 -10.66
N ILE A 413 7.33 -7.52 -11.27
CA ILE A 413 6.12 -6.81 -10.88
C ILE A 413 5.38 -7.72 -9.89
N VAL A 414 5.01 -7.17 -8.74
CA VAL A 414 4.17 -7.82 -7.74
C VAL A 414 2.83 -7.09 -7.75
N LEU A 415 1.75 -7.77 -8.12
CA LEU A 415 0.39 -7.26 -7.95
C LEU A 415 -0.14 -7.81 -6.63
N ALA A 416 -0.38 -6.92 -5.68
CA ALA A 416 -0.87 -7.20 -4.34
C ALA A 416 -1.99 -6.23 -3.98
N TYR A 417 -2.74 -6.54 -2.94
CA TYR A 417 -3.87 -5.73 -2.45
C TYR A 417 -3.64 -5.38 -0.97
N ASP A 418 -4.30 -4.32 -0.55
CA ASP A 418 -4.24 -3.66 0.75
C ASP A 418 -5.20 -4.26 1.79
N ASP A 419 -6.41 -4.63 1.38
CA ASP A 419 -7.37 -5.42 2.15
C ASP A 419 -8.40 -6.09 1.24
N SER A 420 -9.46 -6.64 1.84
CA SER A 420 -10.43 -7.53 1.23
C SER A 420 -11.78 -6.92 0.87
N ASP A 421 -12.02 -5.65 1.23
CA ASP A 421 -13.32 -4.95 1.27
C ASP A 421 -14.32 -5.57 2.28
N GLY A 422 -13.97 -6.71 2.89
CA GLY A 422 -14.92 -7.57 3.59
C GLY A 422 -15.67 -8.51 2.66
N TRP A 423 -15.28 -8.61 1.37
CA TRP A 423 -15.78 -9.63 0.43
C TRP A 423 -15.55 -11.04 1.00
N TYR A 424 -16.43 -11.95 0.63
CA TYR A 424 -16.34 -13.33 1.08
C TYR A 424 -15.06 -14.02 0.57
N ASP A 425 -14.29 -14.56 1.50
CA ASP A 425 -13.31 -15.62 1.24
C ASP A 425 -13.58 -16.80 2.19
N HIS A 426 -13.53 -18.01 1.66
CA HIS A 426 -13.86 -19.20 2.43
C HIS A 426 -12.77 -19.62 3.42
N VAL A 427 -11.54 -19.10 3.28
CA VAL A 427 -10.39 -19.52 4.07
C VAL A 427 -10.38 -18.79 5.40
N SER A 428 -10.55 -19.55 6.49
CA SER A 428 -10.18 -19.05 7.82
C SER A 428 -8.66 -18.95 7.89
N SER A 429 -8.15 -17.72 7.82
CA SER A 429 -6.72 -17.42 7.84
C SER A 429 -6.03 -17.97 9.10
N PRO A 430 -4.74 -18.33 9.01
CA PRO A 430 -3.98 -18.70 10.19
C PRO A 430 -3.63 -17.45 10.99
N VAL A 431 -4.41 -17.15 12.03
CA VAL A 431 -4.09 -16.07 12.98
C VAL A 431 -2.83 -16.42 13.77
N ILE A 432 -1.70 -15.79 13.41
CA ILE A 432 -0.38 -15.93 14.03
C ILE A 432 -0.10 -14.87 15.10
N ASN A 433 -0.90 -13.82 15.12
CA ASN A 433 -0.88 -12.77 16.12
C ASN A 433 -2.31 -12.52 16.62
N GLY A 434 -2.57 -12.83 17.88
CA GLY A 434 -3.81 -12.51 18.55
C GLY A 434 -3.80 -11.10 19.13
N SER A 435 -4.95 -10.72 19.66
CA SER A 435 -5.15 -9.50 20.44
C SER A 435 -6.26 -9.74 21.48
N HIS A 436 -6.26 -8.95 22.55
CA HIS A 436 -7.14 -9.10 23.71
C HIS A 436 -7.80 -7.79 24.16
N ASP A 437 -8.05 -6.85 23.25
CA ASP A 437 -8.93 -5.71 23.53
C ASP A 437 -10.40 -6.16 23.45
N ALA A 438 -11.09 -6.13 24.57
CA ALA A 438 -12.50 -6.52 24.64
C ALA A 438 -13.45 -5.58 23.88
N ALA A 439 -13.00 -4.37 23.52
CA ALA A 439 -13.78 -3.43 22.72
C ALA A 439 -13.72 -3.73 21.21
N GLN A 440 -12.59 -4.27 20.73
CA GLN A 440 -12.33 -4.46 19.30
C GLN A 440 -12.34 -5.93 18.89
N ASP A 441 -11.79 -6.83 19.71
CA ASP A 441 -11.44 -8.17 19.28
C ASP A 441 -12.55 -9.20 19.46
N GLN A 442 -12.73 -10.03 18.44
CA GLN A 442 -13.62 -11.19 18.46
C GLN A 442 -12.89 -12.48 18.86
N SER A 443 -13.63 -13.59 18.94
CA SER A 443 -13.09 -14.89 19.33
C SER A 443 -11.96 -15.41 18.43
N VAL A 444 -11.93 -15.02 17.15
CA VAL A 444 -10.86 -15.42 16.22
C VAL A 444 -9.50 -14.86 16.63
N CYS A 445 -9.49 -13.68 17.24
CA CYS A 445 -8.30 -12.99 17.73
C CYS A 445 -7.97 -13.37 19.18
N THR A 446 -8.96 -13.31 20.07
CA THR A 446 -8.78 -13.55 21.51
C THR A 446 -8.47 -15.01 21.86
N ALA A 447 -8.73 -15.97 20.95
CA ALA A 447 -8.37 -17.37 21.16
C ALA A 447 -6.87 -17.65 20.99
N LYS A 448 -6.07 -16.70 20.49
CA LYS A 448 -4.64 -16.89 20.21
C LYS A 448 -3.77 -16.23 21.30
N PRO A 449 -2.74 -16.91 21.81
CA PRO A 449 -1.95 -16.40 22.95
C PRO A 449 -0.80 -15.46 22.56
N SER A 450 -0.40 -15.39 21.29
CA SER A 450 0.74 -14.57 20.85
C SER A 450 0.27 -13.15 20.59
N VAL A 451 0.84 -12.17 21.29
CA VAL A 451 0.69 -10.74 20.99
C VAL A 451 2.09 -10.16 20.70
N LEU A 452 2.38 -9.91 19.43
CA LEU A 452 3.64 -9.36 18.92
C LEU A 452 3.92 -8.01 19.57
N GLY A 453 5.09 -7.89 20.20
CA GLY A 453 5.48 -6.69 20.95
C GLY A 453 4.65 -6.44 22.23
N GLY A 454 3.64 -7.26 22.51
CA GLY A 454 2.63 -6.96 23.54
C GLY A 454 1.63 -5.87 23.13
N TYR A 455 1.59 -5.50 21.84
CA TYR A 455 0.69 -4.47 21.31
C TYR A 455 -0.68 -5.07 20.97
N ALA A 456 -1.74 -4.51 21.55
CA ALA A 456 -3.12 -4.88 21.20
C ALA A 456 -3.50 -4.35 19.80
N ASP A 457 -4.62 -4.84 19.29
CA ASP A 457 -5.30 -4.45 18.05
C ASP A 457 -4.48 -4.71 16.77
N ARG A 458 -3.54 -5.65 16.86
CA ARG A 458 -2.75 -6.16 15.73
C ARG A 458 -3.14 -7.59 15.39
N CYS A 459 -4.41 -7.95 15.49
CA CYS A 459 -4.81 -9.32 15.17
C CYS A 459 -4.57 -9.62 13.70
N GLY A 460 -3.99 -10.78 13.41
CA GLY A 460 -3.83 -11.25 12.04
C GLY A 460 -3.13 -12.61 11.93
N TYR A 461 -3.13 -13.23 10.75
CA TYR A 461 -3.55 -12.64 9.48
C TYR A 461 -5.05 -12.38 9.35
N GLY A 462 -5.41 -11.40 8.52
CA GLY A 462 -6.79 -11.07 8.14
C GLY A 462 -7.30 -11.96 7.00
N PRO A 463 -8.24 -11.48 6.18
CA PRO A 463 -8.70 -12.18 4.98
C PRO A 463 -7.61 -12.48 3.96
N ARG A 464 -7.92 -13.40 3.04
CA ARG A 464 -7.00 -13.82 1.98
C ARG A 464 -7.11 -12.88 0.78
N LEU A 465 -5.97 -12.50 0.22
CA LEU A 465 -5.85 -11.56 -0.89
C LEU A 465 -5.19 -12.19 -2.13
N PRO A 466 -5.49 -11.71 -3.34
CA PRO A 466 -4.71 -12.06 -4.53
C PRO A 466 -3.25 -11.59 -4.42
N LEU A 467 -2.33 -12.44 -4.87
CA LEU A 467 -0.92 -12.08 -5.02
C LEU A 467 -0.38 -12.68 -6.31
N LEU A 468 0.09 -11.84 -7.23
CA LEU A 468 0.71 -12.27 -8.48
C LEU A 468 2.14 -11.76 -8.61
N VAL A 469 3.00 -12.56 -9.24
CA VAL A 469 4.36 -12.16 -9.63
C VAL A 469 4.51 -12.28 -11.14
N ILE A 470 4.65 -11.13 -11.80
CA ILE A 470 4.81 -10.97 -13.25
C ILE A 470 6.26 -10.59 -13.54
N SER A 471 7.05 -11.53 -14.06
CA SER A 471 8.49 -11.35 -14.25
C SER A 471 9.02 -12.31 -15.31
N PRO A 472 10.12 -12.01 -16.03
CA PRO A 472 10.83 -13.03 -16.79
C PRO A 472 11.24 -14.24 -15.92
N TYR A 473 11.47 -13.98 -14.64
CA TYR A 473 11.91 -14.98 -13.67
C TYR A 473 10.77 -15.64 -12.91
N SER A 474 9.50 -15.28 -13.12
CA SER A 474 8.43 -16.04 -12.47
C SER A 474 8.24 -17.39 -13.14
N LYS A 475 7.75 -18.36 -12.37
CA LYS A 475 7.21 -19.59 -12.94
C LYS A 475 5.98 -19.22 -13.77
N ALA A 476 5.73 -19.95 -14.85
CA ALA A 476 4.61 -19.69 -15.76
C ALA A 476 3.47 -20.67 -15.51
N ASN A 477 2.22 -20.18 -15.58
CA ASN A 477 1.00 -20.95 -15.26
C ASN A 477 1.13 -21.69 -13.93
N HIS A 478 1.61 -21.00 -12.91
CA HIS A 478 1.94 -21.59 -11.61
C HIS A 478 1.04 -21.03 -10.51
N VAL A 479 0.48 -21.93 -9.70
CA VAL A 479 -0.16 -21.57 -8.44
C VAL A 479 0.81 -21.98 -7.31
N ASP A 480 1.29 -20.98 -6.58
CA ASP A 480 2.06 -21.15 -5.36
C ASP A 480 1.10 -21.21 -4.16
N HIS A 481 1.37 -22.15 -3.24
CA HIS A 481 0.56 -22.37 -2.03
C HIS A 481 1.32 -21.97 -0.76
N THR A 482 2.48 -21.33 -0.90
CA THR A 482 3.27 -20.84 0.24
C THR A 482 2.46 -19.80 1.00
N LEU A 483 2.33 -19.96 2.32
CA LEU A 483 1.69 -18.96 3.17
C LEU A 483 2.45 -17.63 3.06
N THR A 484 1.83 -16.61 2.50
CA THR A 484 2.39 -15.25 2.43
C THR A 484 1.43 -14.24 3.05
N ASP A 485 1.91 -13.03 3.20
CA ASP A 485 1.13 -11.86 3.61
C ASP A 485 1.76 -10.61 3.00
N GLN A 486 1.19 -9.42 3.21
CA GLN A 486 1.71 -8.18 2.62
C GLN A 486 3.19 -7.95 2.98
N THR A 487 3.63 -8.34 4.18
CA THR A 487 5.03 -8.23 4.60
C THR A 487 5.96 -9.25 3.95
N SER A 488 5.45 -10.22 3.19
CA SER A 488 6.26 -11.07 2.31
C SER A 488 6.84 -10.27 1.14
N VAL A 489 6.15 -9.22 0.69
CA VAL A 489 6.67 -8.25 -0.30
C VAL A 489 7.77 -7.40 0.33
N LEU A 490 7.53 -6.86 1.53
CA LEU A 490 8.53 -6.14 2.33
C LEU A 490 9.79 -6.98 2.53
N LYS A 491 9.63 -8.22 2.99
CA LYS A 491 10.73 -9.15 3.21
C LYS A 491 11.54 -9.42 1.94
N PHE A 492 10.87 -9.53 0.77
CA PHE A 492 11.58 -9.68 -0.50
C PHE A 492 12.44 -8.46 -0.83
N ILE A 493 11.94 -7.24 -0.61
CA ILE A 493 12.72 -6.00 -0.78
C ILE A 493 13.94 -6.00 0.14
N GLU A 494 13.72 -6.28 1.43
CA GLU A 494 14.78 -6.30 2.42
C GLU A 494 15.87 -7.33 2.11
N ASP A 495 15.48 -8.54 1.73
CA ASP A 495 16.39 -9.65 1.43
C ASP A 495 17.09 -9.46 0.07
N ASN A 496 16.43 -8.83 -0.91
CA ASN A 496 17.03 -8.59 -2.22
C ASN A 496 18.07 -7.47 -2.19
N TRP A 497 17.81 -6.38 -1.45
CA TRP A 497 18.70 -5.21 -1.38
C TRP A 497 19.53 -5.10 -0.09
N PHE A 498 19.51 -6.14 0.76
CA PHE A 498 20.24 -6.18 2.03
C PHE A 498 19.88 -5.01 2.97
N ALA A 499 18.63 -4.56 2.93
CA ALA A 499 18.17 -3.37 3.64
C ALA A 499 18.20 -3.54 5.17
N GLY A 500 18.08 -4.79 5.65
CA GLY A 500 17.89 -5.11 7.07
C GLY A 500 16.42 -5.43 7.35
N ARG A 501 16.07 -5.57 8.63
CA ARG A 501 14.66 -5.67 9.09
C ARG A 501 14.23 -4.37 9.72
N ILE A 502 12.92 -4.08 9.70
CA ILE A 502 12.31 -2.91 10.33
C ILE A 502 12.56 -2.91 11.84
N GLY A 503 12.33 -4.04 12.51
CA GLY A 503 12.39 -4.17 13.97
C GLY A 503 11.04 -3.91 14.65
N ASP A 504 11.06 -3.67 15.96
CA ASP A 504 9.89 -3.36 16.79
C ASP A 504 8.67 -4.29 16.58
N SER A 505 8.92 -5.59 16.53
CA SER A 505 7.86 -6.59 16.31
C SER A 505 7.08 -6.40 15.00
N SER A 506 7.75 -5.91 13.96
CA SER A 506 7.26 -5.98 12.59
C SER A 506 7.03 -7.44 12.15
N TYR A 507 5.99 -7.63 11.33
CA TYR A 507 5.66 -8.92 10.74
C TYR A 507 6.70 -9.40 9.71
N ASP A 508 7.56 -8.51 9.20
CA ASP A 508 8.67 -8.81 8.27
C ASP A 508 9.54 -10.01 8.72
N SER A 509 9.71 -10.14 10.04
CA SER A 509 10.52 -11.15 10.71
C SER A 509 9.86 -12.53 10.75
N ARG A 510 8.56 -12.58 10.52
CA ARG A 510 7.72 -13.81 10.48
C ARG A 510 7.26 -14.16 9.07
N ALA A 511 7.27 -13.20 8.15
CA ALA A 511 6.86 -13.39 6.77
C ALA A 511 7.65 -14.52 6.08
N ASN A 512 6.96 -15.31 5.28
CA ASN A 512 7.64 -16.28 4.42
C ASN A 512 8.17 -15.61 3.15
N SER A 513 9.04 -16.32 2.44
CA SER A 513 9.60 -15.81 1.19
C SER A 513 8.68 -16.12 0.00
N MET A 514 8.51 -15.15 -0.90
CA MET A 514 7.87 -15.35 -2.21
C MET A 514 8.76 -16.11 -3.23
N SER A 515 9.92 -16.63 -2.81
CA SER A 515 10.88 -17.31 -3.70
C SER A 515 10.29 -18.48 -4.50
N ASN A 516 9.24 -19.13 -3.99
CA ASN A 516 8.59 -20.23 -4.71
C ASN A 516 7.79 -19.76 -5.94
N MET A 517 7.51 -18.46 -6.09
CA MET A 517 6.90 -17.91 -7.30
C MET A 517 7.95 -17.68 -8.42
N PHE A 518 9.25 -17.80 -8.11
CA PHE A 518 10.35 -17.54 -9.04
C PHE A 518 11.10 -18.81 -9.48
N SER A 519 11.78 -18.68 -10.62
CA SER A 519 12.73 -19.62 -11.21
C SER A 519 13.93 -18.83 -11.74
N PHE A 520 14.78 -18.34 -10.84
CA PHE A 520 15.89 -17.42 -11.18
C PHE A 520 16.93 -18.01 -12.14
N TRP A 521 17.13 -19.33 -12.10
CA TRP A 521 18.14 -20.02 -12.91
C TRP A 521 17.62 -20.53 -14.26
N TRP A 522 16.29 -20.60 -14.40
CA TRP A 522 15.61 -21.11 -15.58
C TRP A 522 14.39 -20.22 -15.87
N PRO A 523 14.58 -19.00 -16.39
CA PRO A 523 13.48 -18.07 -16.69
C PRO A 523 12.51 -18.74 -17.67
N GLN A 524 11.22 -18.83 -17.30
CA GLN A 524 10.22 -19.55 -18.10
C GLN A 524 9.19 -18.62 -18.74
N ALA A 525 8.93 -17.45 -18.15
CA ALA A 525 7.87 -16.57 -18.58
C ALA A 525 8.35 -15.59 -19.67
N GLY A 526 7.60 -15.56 -20.77
CA GLY A 526 7.77 -14.59 -21.85
C GLY A 526 7.01 -13.30 -21.58
N LYS A 527 7.27 -12.26 -22.38
CA LYS A 527 6.42 -11.06 -22.38
C LYS A 527 5.00 -11.42 -22.79
N LEU A 528 4.01 -10.86 -22.11
CA LEU A 528 2.59 -10.95 -22.41
C LEU A 528 2.04 -9.54 -22.62
N THR A 529 1.65 -9.20 -23.84
CA THR A 529 0.95 -7.95 -24.11
C THR A 529 -0.54 -8.21 -24.07
N LEU A 530 -1.27 -7.48 -23.23
CA LEU A 530 -2.73 -7.55 -23.14
C LEU A 530 -3.33 -6.25 -23.66
N ASP A 531 -4.56 -6.31 -24.18
CA ASP A 531 -5.35 -5.11 -24.47
C ASP A 531 -5.86 -4.52 -23.14
N PRO A 532 -5.58 -3.25 -22.80
CA PRO A 532 -5.97 -2.69 -21.50
C PRO A 532 -7.47 -2.66 -21.23
N LYS A 533 -8.30 -2.54 -22.27
CA LYS A 533 -9.76 -2.42 -22.10
C LYS A 533 -10.41 -3.76 -21.86
N THR A 534 -9.90 -4.79 -22.52
CA THR A 534 -10.53 -6.13 -22.52
C THR A 534 -9.79 -7.15 -21.67
N GLY A 535 -8.51 -6.90 -21.35
CA GLY A 535 -7.61 -7.85 -20.71
C GLY A 535 -7.24 -9.03 -21.61
N ALA A 536 -7.72 -9.06 -22.87
CA ALA A 536 -7.44 -10.12 -23.83
C ALA A 536 -5.97 -10.11 -24.26
N VAL A 537 -5.45 -11.29 -24.62
CA VAL A 537 -4.12 -11.40 -25.21
C VAL A 537 -4.08 -10.64 -26.53
N ALA A 538 -3.26 -9.60 -26.60
CA ALA A 538 -3.09 -8.82 -27.81
C ALA A 538 -2.16 -9.59 -28.77
N HIS A 539 -2.70 -10.02 -29.91
CA HIS A 539 -1.89 -10.56 -31.00
C HIS A 539 -1.13 -9.41 -31.68
N ARG A 540 0.21 -9.51 -31.71
CA ARG A 540 1.06 -8.57 -32.44
C ARG A 540 0.92 -8.72 -33.94
#